data_AF-A0A497FB32-F1
#
_entry.id   AF-A0A497FB32-F1
#
_cell.length_a   1.000
_cell.length_b   1.000
_cell.length_c   1.000
_cell.angle_alpha   90.00
_cell.angle_beta   90.00
_cell.angle_gamma   90.00
#
_symmetry.space_group_name_H-M   'P 1'
#
loop_
_entity.id
_entity.type
_entity.pdbx_description
1 polymer ?
#
loop_
_entity_poly.entity_id
_entity_poly.type
_entity_poly.pdbx_seq_one_letter_code
_entity_poly.pdbx_strand_id
1 'polypeptide(L)'
;MQITPIIENLVQQAPLIGLIALILVLYMRYETTKLRSEFRNEIIKLRTEFRTEITSLRSEVATLRTEMQSNFKDLRKELQTLRHSFTTFANALTEFLTAKDIITKSEEALLKALIKTMIPPAMSKYYTEEVRKKLIQLLEKNTEDYTWEDLEEMKKIAKLLEKEYIESETEREDILEFLSRFRIYIAIVEGLLVKWGKLPQQLRQQREMK
;
A
#
# COMPACT_ATOMS: atom_id res chain seq x y z
N MET A 1 -54.67 56.87 61.44
CA MET A 1 -54.52 56.56 60.00
C MET A 1 -55.79 55.81 59.58
N GLN A 2 -56.62 56.39 58.71
CA GLN A 2 -57.92 55.78 58.34
C GLN A 2 -57.70 54.75 57.23
N ILE A 3 -57.80 53.45 57.55
CA ILE A 3 -57.51 52.33 56.64
C ILE A 3 -58.74 51.96 55.80
N THR A 4 -59.94 52.31 56.25
CA THR A 4 -61.24 51.99 55.62
C THR A 4 -61.39 52.45 54.15
N PRO A 5 -61.12 53.73 53.78
CA PRO A 5 -61.25 54.17 52.39
C PRO A 5 -60.21 53.53 51.46
N ILE A 6 -59.05 53.11 52.01
CA ILE A 6 -58.02 52.39 51.27
C ILE A 6 -58.50 50.97 50.96
N ILE A 7 -59.12 50.29 51.92
CA ILE A 7 -59.67 48.93 51.75
C ILE A 7 -60.83 48.95 50.74
N GLU A 8 -61.75 49.92 50.82
CA GLU A 8 -62.87 50.02 49.87
C GLU A 8 -62.39 50.26 48.44
N ASN A 9 -61.39 51.12 48.25
CA ASN A 9 -60.80 51.37 46.93
C ASN A 9 -60.06 50.12 46.39
N LEU A 10 -59.35 49.39 47.26
CA LEU A 10 -58.71 48.12 46.89
C LEU A 10 -59.73 47.05 46.50
N VAL A 11 -60.86 46.95 47.21
CA VAL A 11 -61.95 46.02 46.88
C VAL A 11 -62.63 46.40 45.56
N GLN A 12 -62.85 47.69 45.30
CA GLN A 12 -63.42 48.17 44.03
C GLN A 12 -62.48 47.95 42.83
N GLN A 13 -61.16 48.04 43.03
CA GLN A 13 -60.16 47.82 41.97
C GLN A 13 -59.76 46.35 41.77
N ALA A 14 -60.13 45.44 42.67
CA ALA A 14 -59.79 44.02 42.59
C ALA A 14 -60.12 43.37 41.23
N PRO A 15 -61.26 43.65 40.56
CA PRO A 15 -61.55 43.13 39.23
C PRO A 15 -60.56 43.62 38.16
N LEU A 16 -60.16 44.89 38.23
CA LEU A 16 -59.23 45.50 37.27
C LEU A 16 -57.81 44.95 37.47
N ILE A 17 -57.37 44.81 38.72
CA ILE A 17 -56.08 44.18 39.07
C ILE A 17 -56.06 42.72 38.61
N GLY A 18 -57.15 41.99 38.82
CA GLY A 18 -57.32 40.62 38.36
C GLY A 18 -57.24 40.49 36.84
N LEU A 19 -57.89 41.41 36.10
CA LEU A 19 -57.82 41.45 34.64
C LEU A 19 -56.40 41.74 34.14
N ILE A 20 -55.70 42.71 34.74
CA ILE A 20 -54.31 43.04 34.39
C ILE A 20 -53.40 41.84 34.66
N ALA A 21 -53.53 41.19 35.83
CA ALA A 21 -52.77 40.00 36.17
C ALA A 21 -53.04 38.84 35.19
N LEU A 22 -54.31 38.64 34.80
CA LEU A 22 -54.68 37.64 33.80
C LEU A 22 -54.04 37.93 32.44
N ILE A 23 -54.13 39.18 31.97
CA ILE A 23 -53.52 39.61 30.70
C ILE A 23 -52.00 39.38 30.73
N LEU A 24 -51.33 39.75 31.83
CA LEU A 24 -49.89 39.53 32.00
C LEU A 24 -49.54 38.04 31.97
N VAL A 25 -50.30 37.18 32.66
CA VAL A 25 -50.08 35.72 32.63
C VAL A 25 -50.30 35.16 31.22
N LEU A 26 -51.33 35.62 30.52
CA LEU A 26 -51.59 35.19 29.14
C LEU A 26 -50.48 35.64 28.18
N TYR A 27 -50.01 36.88 28.31
CA TYR A 27 -48.89 37.41 27.52
C TYR A 27 -47.60 36.63 27.78
N MET A 28 -47.26 36.38 29.05
CA MET A 28 -46.09 35.56 29.42
C MET A 28 -46.19 34.13 28.88
N ARG A 29 -47.38 33.52 28.92
CA ARG A 29 -47.61 32.19 28.31
C ARG A 29 -47.44 32.21 26.81
N TYR A 30 -47.88 33.28 26.13
CA TYR A 30 -47.71 33.45 24.70
C TYR A 30 -46.22 33.55 24.33
N GLU A 31 -45.48 34.47 24.95
CA GLU A 31 -44.05 34.66 24.66
C GLU A 31 -43.21 33.43 24.98
N THR A 32 -43.47 32.75 26.11
CA THR A 32 -42.76 31.51 26.45
C THR A 32 -43.05 30.37 25.46
N THR A 33 -44.28 30.28 24.96
CA THR A 33 -44.65 29.29 23.92
C THR A 33 -43.99 29.62 22.59
N LYS A 34 -43.96 30.90 22.20
CA LYS A 34 -43.31 31.39 20.99
C LYS A 34 -41.81 31.12 21.03
N LEU A 35 -41.12 31.52 22.10
CA LEU A 35 -39.69 31.28 22.29
C LEU A 35 -39.35 29.78 22.26
N ARG A 36 -40.18 28.94 22.90
CA ARG A 36 -40.00 27.48 22.87
C ARG A 36 -40.16 26.91 21.46
N SER A 37 -41.07 27.46 20.66
CA SER A 37 -41.28 27.08 19.27
C SER A 37 -40.07 27.47 18.40
N GLU A 38 -39.60 28.71 18.53
CA GLU A 38 -38.42 29.23 17.81
C GLU A 38 -37.17 28.40 18.13
N PHE A 39 -36.89 28.18 19.41
CA PHE A 39 -35.76 27.36 19.86
C PHE A 39 -35.84 25.92 19.33
N ARG A 40 -37.04 25.31 19.35
CA ARG A 40 -37.24 23.97 18.78
C ARG A 40 -36.96 23.96 17.28
N ASN A 41 -37.39 24.99 16.55
CA ASN A 41 -37.17 25.10 15.11
C ASN A 41 -35.68 25.27 14.78
N GLU A 42 -34.94 26.07 15.55
CA GLU A 42 -33.49 26.22 15.39
C GLU A 42 -32.74 24.90 15.64
N ILE A 43 -33.11 24.16 16.70
CA ILE A 43 -32.52 22.83 16.95
C ILE A 43 -32.79 21.87 15.78
N ILE A 44 -34.00 21.90 15.19
CA ILE A 44 -34.33 21.05 14.05
C ILE A 44 -33.50 21.43 12.83
N LYS A 45 -33.37 22.74 12.54
CA LYS A 45 -32.53 23.24 11.44
C LYS A 45 -31.08 22.82 11.62
N LEU A 46 -30.50 23.11 12.78
CA LEU A 46 -29.11 22.77 13.10
C LEU A 46 -28.85 21.27 12.99
N ARG A 47 -29.76 20.43 13.54
CA ARG A 47 -29.67 18.96 13.40
C ARG A 47 -29.70 18.51 11.93
N THR A 48 -30.46 19.20 11.10
CA THR A 48 -30.60 18.88 9.67
C THR A 48 -29.33 19.27 8.91
N GLU A 49 -28.81 20.47 9.14
CA GLU A 49 -27.55 20.95 8.59
C GLU A 49 -26.39 20.00 8.97
N PHE A 50 -26.23 19.68 10.26
CA PHE A 50 -25.22 18.73 10.70
C PHE A 50 -25.35 17.34 10.05
N ARG A 51 -26.58 16.83 9.86
CA ARG A 51 -26.78 15.55 9.18
C ARG A 51 -26.36 15.61 7.72
N THR A 52 -26.66 16.71 7.04
CA THR A 52 -26.28 16.94 5.65
C THR A 52 -24.75 17.02 5.53
N GLU A 53 -24.10 17.81 6.38
CA GLU A 53 -22.63 17.94 6.41
C GLU A 53 -21.93 16.60 6.69
N ILE A 54 -22.40 15.84 7.69
CA ILE A 54 -21.85 14.51 7.98
C ILE A 54 -22.02 13.57 6.78
N THR A 55 -23.14 13.66 6.07
CA THR A 55 -23.38 12.84 4.88
C THR A 55 -22.45 13.24 3.72
N SER A 56 -22.26 14.55 3.50
CA SER A 56 -21.30 15.08 2.52
C SER A 56 -19.88 14.61 2.82
N LEU A 57 -19.43 14.79 4.06
CA LEU A 57 -18.09 14.41 4.49
C LEU A 57 -17.85 12.90 4.35
N ARG A 58 -18.84 12.07 4.69
CA ARG A 58 -18.76 10.61 4.46
C ARG A 58 -18.62 10.27 2.97
N SER A 59 -19.33 10.99 2.11
CA SER A 59 -19.24 10.83 0.65
C SER A 59 -17.85 11.23 0.15
N GLU A 60 -17.34 12.39 0.57
CA GLU A 60 -16.01 12.89 0.21
C GLU A 60 -14.90 11.92 0.66
N VAL A 61 -14.97 11.39 1.88
CA VAL A 61 -14.02 10.38 2.37
C VAL A 61 -14.09 9.08 1.56
N ALA A 62 -15.29 8.65 1.14
CA ALA A 62 -15.45 7.46 0.30
C ALA A 62 -14.87 7.67 -1.10
N THR A 63 -15.08 8.85 -1.70
CA THR A 63 -14.49 9.23 -2.97
C THR A 63 -12.97 9.28 -2.88
N LEU A 64 -12.41 9.99 -1.89
CA LEU A 64 -10.97 10.07 -1.68
C LEU A 64 -10.34 8.70 -1.48
N ARG A 65 -10.97 7.80 -0.71
CA ARG A 65 -10.50 6.42 -0.55
C ARG A 65 -10.44 5.67 -1.88
N THR A 66 -11.45 5.86 -2.73
CA THR A 66 -11.52 5.22 -4.06
C THR A 66 -10.44 5.77 -5.00
N GLU A 67 -10.26 7.09 -5.03
CA GLU A 67 -9.22 7.75 -5.82
C GLU A 67 -7.82 7.31 -5.38
N MET A 68 -7.55 7.28 -4.07
CA MET A 68 -6.28 6.79 -3.54
C MET A 68 -6.01 5.34 -3.94
N GLN A 69 -7.01 4.45 -3.84
CA GLN A 69 -6.88 3.06 -4.28
C GLN A 69 -6.57 2.94 -5.77
N SER A 70 -7.20 3.77 -6.61
CA SER A 70 -6.92 3.81 -8.05
C SER A 70 -5.50 4.29 -8.32
N ASN A 71 -5.10 5.41 -7.70
CA ASN A 71 -3.76 5.98 -7.86
C ASN A 71 -2.67 4.99 -7.43
N PHE A 72 -2.84 4.29 -6.32
CA PHE A 72 -1.89 3.24 -5.90
C PHE A 72 -1.81 2.07 -6.89
N LYS A 73 -2.94 1.69 -7.50
CA LYS A 73 -2.97 0.63 -8.52
C LYS A 73 -2.21 1.08 -9.76
N ASP A 74 -2.38 2.31 -10.19
CA ASP A 74 -1.70 2.84 -11.38
C ASP A 74 -0.20 3.05 -11.13
N LEU A 75 0.19 3.60 -9.97
CA LEU A 75 1.60 3.65 -9.54
C LEU A 75 2.25 2.25 -9.53
N ARG A 76 1.53 1.23 -9.03
CA ARG A 76 2.04 -0.15 -9.06
C ARG A 76 2.25 -0.65 -10.49
N LYS A 77 1.37 -0.32 -11.44
CA LYS A 77 1.58 -0.68 -12.86
C LYS A 77 2.79 0.04 -13.44
N GLU A 78 2.93 1.34 -13.20
CA GLU A 78 4.06 2.14 -13.66
C GLU A 78 5.39 1.59 -13.14
N LEU A 79 5.47 1.22 -11.86
CA LEU A 79 6.65 0.58 -11.27
C LEU A 79 6.94 -0.80 -11.88
N GLN A 80 5.92 -1.60 -12.22
CA GLN A 80 6.13 -2.88 -12.92
C GLN A 80 6.66 -2.67 -14.34
N THR A 81 6.12 -1.68 -15.06
CA THR A 81 6.64 -1.29 -16.38
C THR A 81 8.09 -0.84 -16.28
N LEU A 82 8.42 0.02 -15.31
CA LEU A 82 9.78 0.49 -15.06
C LEU A 82 10.74 -0.67 -14.76
N ARG A 83 10.35 -1.58 -13.86
CA ARG A 83 11.11 -2.80 -13.55
C ARG A 83 11.35 -3.66 -14.78
N HIS A 84 10.33 -3.82 -15.64
CA HIS A 84 10.46 -4.57 -16.88
C HIS A 84 11.46 -3.89 -17.83
N SER A 85 11.33 -2.58 -18.06
CA SER A 85 12.26 -1.81 -18.89
C SER A 85 13.70 -1.89 -18.39
N PHE A 86 13.92 -1.78 -17.07
CA PHE A 86 15.25 -1.93 -16.48
C PHE A 86 15.82 -3.34 -16.68
N THR A 87 15.00 -4.38 -16.53
CA THR A 87 15.43 -5.77 -16.76
C THR A 87 15.81 -5.98 -18.21
N THR A 88 15.00 -5.51 -19.16
CA THR A 88 15.28 -5.59 -20.60
C THR A 88 16.55 -4.84 -20.96
N PHE A 89 16.75 -3.64 -20.42
CA PHE A 89 17.98 -2.87 -20.61
C PHE A 89 19.21 -3.61 -20.05
N ALA A 90 19.13 -4.13 -18.82
CA ALA A 90 20.23 -4.87 -18.20
C ALA A 90 20.61 -6.13 -19.00
N ASN A 91 19.62 -6.85 -19.54
CA ASN A 91 19.85 -8.01 -20.40
C ASN A 91 20.54 -7.62 -21.70
N ALA A 92 20.04 -6.58 -22.40
CA ALA A 92 20.66 -6.09 -23.63
C ALA A 92 22.10 -5.60 -23.39
N LEU A 93 22.35 -4.93 -22.27
CA LEU A 93 23.71 -4.52 -21.88
C LEU A 93 24.60 -5.74 -21.61
N THR A 94 24.10 -6.76 -20.92
CA THR A 94 24.84 -7.99 -20.64
C THR A 94 25.19 -8.74 -21.93
N GLU A 95 24.24 -8.86 -22.86
CA GLU A 95 24.47 -9.44 -24.19
C GLU A 95 25.54 -8.66 -24.95
N PHE A 96 25.45 -7.33 -24.98
CA PHE A 96 26.43 -6.47 -25.63
C PHE A 96 27.83 -6.63 -25.04
N LEU A 97 27.96 -6.57 -23.71
CA LEU A 97 29.25 -6.70 -23.01
C LEU A 97 29.86 -8.11 -23.18
N THR A 98 29.02 -9.14 -23.24
CA THR A 98 29.43 -10.53 -23.50
C THR A 98 29.92 -10.69 -24.95
N ALA A 99 29.26 -10.03 -25.91
CA ALA A 99 29.66 -10.00 -27.32
C ALA A 99 30.93 -9.17 -27.56
N LYS A 100 31.24 -8.22 -26.67
CA LYS A 100 32.48 -7.43 -26.68
C LYS A 100 33.62 -8.07 -25.89
N ASP A 101 33.45 -9.29 -25.39
CA ASP A 101 34.43 -10.00 -24.56
C ASP A 101 34.83 -9.23 -23.28
N ILE A 102 33.96 -8.34 -22.79
CA ILE A 102 34.17 -7.61 -21.52
C ILE A 102 33.74 -8.48 -20.34
N ILE A 103 32.60 -9.18 -20.47
CA ILE A 103 32.15 -10.17 -19.49
C ILE A 103 32.62 -11.53 -19.95
N THR A 104 33.66 -12.05 -19.28
CA THR A 104 34.22 -13.38 -19.53
C THR A 104 34.09 -14.28 -18.30
N LYS A 105 34.71 -15.46 -18.36
CA LYS A 105 34.75 -16.41 -17.25
C LYS A 105 35.42 -15.82 -16.00
N SER A 106 36.44 -14.98 -16.16
CA SER A 106 37.13 -14.36 -15.01
C SER A 106 36.22 -13.37 -14.28
N GLU A 107 35.51 -12.52 -15.02
CA GLU A 107 34.62 -11.52 -14.41
C GLU A 107 33.41 -12.17 -13.75
N GLU A 108 32.84 -13.21 -14.37
CA GLU A 108 31.78 -14.00 -13.74
C GLU A 108 32.28 -14.67 -12.45
N ALA A 109 33.47 -15.26 -12.45
CA ALA A 109 34.02 -15.93 -11.27
C ALA A 109 34.26 -14.95 -10.11
N LEU A 110 34.73 -13.73 -10.41
CA LEU A 110 34.86 -12.65 -9.42
C LEU A 110 33.51 -12.24 -8.85
N LEU A 111 32.51 -12.03 -9.71
CA LEU A 111 31.16 -11.70 -9.27
C LEU A 111 30.54 -12.80 -8.41
N LYS A 112 30.71 -14.07 -8.82
CA LYS A 112 30.27 -15.24 -8.06
C LYS A 112 30.92 -15.27 -6.67
N ALA A 113 32.24 -15.08 -6.60
CA ALA A 113 32.96 -15.04 -5.34
C ALA A 113 32.42 -13.95 -4.40
N LEU A 114 32.16 -12.75 -4.93
CA LEU A 114 31.55 -11.66 -4.15
C LEU A 114 30.16 -12.06 -3.65
N ILE A 115 29.27 -12.54 -4.52
CA ILE A 115 27.89 -12.92 -4.17
C ILE A 115 27.84 -14.00 -3.10
N LYS A 116 28.76 -14.99 -3.15
CA LYS A 116 28.84 -16.06 -2.15
C LYS A 116 29.07 -15.53 -0.73
N THR A 117 29.73 -14.39 -0.56
CA THR A 117 29.98 -13.79 0.77
C THR A 117 28.72 -13.17 1.40
N MET A 118 27.70 -12.91 0.59
CA MET A 118 26.49 -12.19 1.00
C MET A 118 25.25 -13.09 1.03
N ILE A 119 25.41 -14.42 0.94
CA ILE A 119 24.27 -15.34 0.97
C ILE A 119 23.52 -15.16 2.30
N PRO A 120 22.25 -14.72 2.27
CA PRO A 120 21.51 -14.45 3.49
C PRO A 120 21.22 -15.75 4.26
N PRO A 121 21.03 -15.68 5.59
CA PRO A 121 20.53 -16.81 6.36
C PRO A 121 19.10 -17.17 5.93
N ALA A 122 18.76 -18.48 5.97
CA ALA A 122 17.43 -18.94 5.60
C ALA A 122 16.40 -18.61 6.70
N MET A 123 15.15 -18.40 6.29
CA MET A 123 13.99 -18.24 7.17
C MET A 123 12.79 -18.98 6.58
N SER A 124 11.93 -19.49 7.46
CA SER A 124 11.16 -20.71 7.25
C SER A 124 9.96 -20.64 6.29
N LYS A 125 9.61 -19.50 5.69
CA LYS A 125 8.38 -19.40 4.86
C LYS A 125 8.61 -19.76 3.39
N TYR A 126 9.53 -19.08 2.69
CA TYR A 126 9.80 -19.30 1.27
C TYR A 126 11.27 -19.59 0.98
N TYR A 127 12.20 -18.90 1.63
CA TYR A 127 13.64 -19.13 1.50
C TYR A 127 14.13 -20.06 2.62
N THR A 128 13.80 -21.35 2.51
CA THR A 128 14.13 -22.37 3.53
C THR A 128 15.60 -22.81 3.47
N GLU A 129 16.07 -23.55 4.48
CA GLU A 129 17.45 -24.07 4.49
C GLU A 129 17.73 -25.02 3.32
N GLU A 130 16.73 -25.74 2.81
CA GLU A 130 16.86 -26.57 1.60
C GLU A 130 17.12 -25.69 0.38
N VAL A 131 16.37 -24.60 0.24
CA VAL A 131 16.53 -23.63 -0.86
C VAL A 131 17.90 -22.97 -0.77
N ARG A 132 18.32 -22.60 0.44
CA ARG A 132 19.64 -22.02 0.72
C ARG A 132 20.78 -22.97 0.38
N LYS A 133 20.70 -24.24 0.80
CA LYS A 133 21.70 -25.27 0.43
C LYS A 133 21.79 -25.44 -1.08
N LYS A 134 20.65 -25.46 -1.77
CA LYS A 134 20.62 -25.57 -3.23
C LYS A 134 21.27 -24.36 -3.91
N LEU A 135 21.02 -23.15 -3.40
CA LEU A 135 21.71 -21.94 -3.85
C LEU A 135 23.22 -22.04 -3.69
N ILE A 136 23.69 -22.48 -2.51
CA ILE A 136 25.11 -22.66 -2.23
C ILE A 136 25.73 -23.66 -3.22
N GLN A 137 25.09 -24.82 -3.42
CA GLN A 137 25.55 -25.83 -4.37
C GLN A 137 25.64 -25.30 -5.81
N LEU A 138 24.63 -24.54 -6.25
CA LEU A 138 24.65 -23.89 -7.56
C LEU A 138 25.81 -22.89 -7.68
N LEU A 139 26.09 -22.09 -6.66
CA LEU A 139 27.19 -21.12 -6.65
C LEU A 139 28.58 -21.76 -6.44
N GLU A 140 28.64 -23.00 -5.97
CA GLU A 140 29.89 -23.78 -5.88
C GLU A 140 30.26 -24.45 -7.20
N LYS A 141 29.28 -24.66 -8.09
CA LYS A 141 29.51 -25.27 -9.39
C LYS A 141 30.47 -24.43 -10.25
N ASN A 142 31.34 -25.12 -10.99
CA ASN A 142 32.17 -24.47 -11.99
C ASN A 142 31.30 -23.89 -13.10
N THR A 143 31.69 -22.71 -13.58
CA THR A 143 30.88 -21.96 -14.54
C THR A 143 30.69 -22.70 -15.85
N GLU A 144 31.72 -23.44 -16.27
CA GLU A 144 31.70 -24.26 -17.49
C GLU A 144 30.73 -25.43 -17.41
N ASP A 145 30.35 -25.85 -16.20
CA ASP A 145 29.44 -26.98 -16.00
C ASP A 145 27.99 -26.51 -15.91
N TYR A 146 27.72 -25.20 -15.86
CA TYR A 146 26.35 -24.70 -15.78
C TYR A 146 25.51 -25.16 -16.97
N THR A 147 24.29 -25.57 -16.65
CA THR A 147 23.27 -25.93 -17.63
C THR A 147 22.12 -24.92 -17.58
N TRP A 148 21.22 -25.00 -18.55
CA TRP A 148 20.00 -24.19 -18.53
C TRP A 148 19.08 -24.56 -17.37
N GLU A 149 19.09 -25.81 -16.94
CA GLU A 149 18.34 -26.28 -15.78
C GLU A 149 18.88 -25.64 -14.48
N ASP A 150 20.20 -25.48 -14.36
CA ASP A 150 20.79 -24.73 -13.24
C ASP A 150 20.34 -23.26 -13.24
N LEU A 151 20.36 -22.62 -14.42
CA LEU A 151 19.92 -21.24 -14.57
C LEU A 151 18.45 -21.06 -14.18
N GLU A 152 17.57 -21.96 -14.62
CA GLU A 152 16.15 -21.94 -14.25
C GLU A 152 15.94 -22.17 -12.75
N GLU A 153 16.76 -23.02 -12.14
CA GLU A 153 16.74 -23.19 -10.69
C GLU A 153 17.21 -21.91 -9.96
N MET A 154 18.27 -21.24 -10.44
CA MET A 154 18.68 -19.95 -9.90
C MET A 154 17.55 -18.90 -9.99
N LYS A 155 16.87 -18.82 -11.15
CA LYS A 155 15.69 -17.95 -11.34
C LYS A 155 14.56 -18.30 -10.37
N LYS A 156 14.33 -19.59 -10.10
CA LYS A 156 13.34 -20.05 -9.12
C LYS A 156 13.73 -19.63 -7.69
N ILE A 157 14.99 -19.79 -7.30
CA ILE A 157 15.50 -19.34 -5.99
C ILE A 157 15.36 -17.83 -5.84
N ALA A 158 15.70 -17.04 -6.87
CA ALA A 158 15.52 -15.59 -6.87
C ALA A 158 14.04 -15.18 -6.65
N LYS A 159 13.08 -15.94 -7.22
CA LYS A 159 11.66 -15.72 -6.96
C LYS A 159 11.26 -16.04 -5.52
N LEU A 160 11.86 -17.07 -4.90
CA LEU A 160 11.60 -17.41 -3.50
C LEU A 160 12.17 -16.35 -2.55
N LEU A 161 13.38 -15.87 -2.81
CA LEU A 161 13.98 -14.74 -2.08
C LEU A 161 13.14 -13.48 -2.19
N GLU A 162 12.64 -13.16 -3.38
CA GLU A 162 11.73 -12.02 -3.57
C GLU A 162 10.44 -12.17 -2.75
N LYS A 163 9.84 -13.36 -2.75
CA LYS A 163 8.65 -13.63 -1.93
C LYS A 163 8.95 -13.51 -0.44
N GLU A 164 10.08 -14.06 0.00
CA GLU A 164 10.54 -13.95 1.39
C GLU A 164 10.68 -12.48 1.79
N TYR A 165 11.30 -11.64 0.96
CA TYR A 165 11.46 -10.22 1.22
C TYR A 165 10.11 -9.49 1.28
N ILE A 166 9.23 -9.70 0.30
CA ILE A 166 7.93 -9.00 0.21
C ILE A 166 7.00 -9.37 1.37
N GLU A 167 7.03 -10.63 1.80
CA GLU A 167 6.14 -11.15 2.85
C GLU A 167 6.82 -11.26 4.22
N SER A 168 8.03 -10.72 4.37
CA SER A 168 8.71 -10.73 5.66
C SER A 168 7.99 -9.79 6.64
N GLU A 169 7.82 -10.27 7.87
CA GLU A 169 7.33 -9.43 8.98
C GLU A 169 8.41 -8.46 9.49
N THR A 170 9.67 -8.73 9.15
CA THR A 170 10.85 -7.96 9.54
C THR A 170 11.54 -7.36 8.32
N GLU A 171 12.21 -6.23 8.48
CA GLU A 171 13.01 -5.63 7.42
C GLU A 171 14.24 -6.51 7.12
N ARG A 172 14.28 -7.12 5.93
CA ARG A 172 15.32 -8.06 5.48
C ARG A 172 16.13 -7.46 4.33
N GLU A 173 16.82 -6.36 4.61
CA GLU A 173 17.67 -5.68 3.62
C GLU A 173 18.76 -6.60 3.05
N ASP A 174 19.26 -7.55 3.85
CA ASP A 174 20.20 -8.60 3.44
C ASP A 174 19.69 -9.40 2.23
N ILE A 175 18.39 -9.76 2.22
CA ILE A 175 17.77 -10.46 1.10
C ILE A 175 17.68 -9.53 -0.12
N LEU A 176 17.27 -8.28 0.05
CA LEU A 176 17.12 -7.34 -1.06
C LEU A 176 18.47 -7.05 -1.74
N GLU A 177 19.51 -6.83 -0.94
CA GLU A 177 20.86 -6.58 -1.42
C GLU A 177 21.39 -7.80 -2.18
N PHE A 178 21.27 -9.00 -1.58
CA PHE A 178 21.67 -10.24 -2.23
C PHE A 178 20.89 -10.49 -3.53
N LEU A 179 19.55 -10.37 -3.50
CA LEU A 179 18.67 -10.63 -4.63
C LEU A 179 19.01 -9.75 -5.84
N SER A 180 19.31 -8.48 -5.60
CA SER A 180 19.66 -7.53 -6.65
C SER A 180 20.93 -7.97 -7.39
N ARG A 181 21.97 -8.36 -6.63
CA ARG A 181 23.25 -8.83 -7.20
C ARG A 181 23.11 -10.22 -7.85
N PHE A 182 22.31 -11.10 -7.24
CA PHE A 182 22.06 -12.44 -7.75
C PHE A 182 21.32 -12.42 -9.10
N ARG A 183 20.38 -11.50 -9.30
CA ARG A 183 19.71 -11.32 -10.61
C ARG A 183 20.67 -10.89 -11.72
N ILE A 184 21.62 -10.01 -11.42
CA ILE A 184 22.66 -9.59 -12.37
C ILE A 184 23.53 -10.80 -12.73
N TYR A 185 23.93 -11.57 -11.71
CA TYR A 185 24.71 -12.80 -11.92
C TYR A 185 23.96 -13.82 -12.79
N ILE A 186 22.66 -14.05 -12.55
CA ILE A 186 21.82 -14.90 -13.40
C ILE A 186 21.86 -14.41 -14.86
N ALA A 187 21.70 -13.11 -15.12
CA ALA A 187 21.76 -12.57 -16.48
C ALA A 187 23.13 -12.78 -17.15
N ILE A 188 24.22 -12.66 -16.39
CA ILE A 188 25.58 -12.94 -16.87
C ILE A 188 25.74 -14.42 -17.23
N VAL A 189 25.30 -15.32 -16.35
CA VAL A 189 25.33 -16.77 -16.64
C VAL A 189 24.50 -17.09 -17.89
N GLU A 190 23.31 -16.51 -18.02
CA GLU A 190 22.45 -16.65 -19.20
C GLU A 190 23.18 -16.24 -20.49
N GLY A 191 23.79 -15.06 -20.52
CA GLY A 191 24.58 -14.58 -21.65
C GLY A 191 25.75 -15.49 -22.00
N LEU A 192 26.49 -15.99 -21.00
CA LEU A 192 27.60 -16.92 -21.20
C LEU A 192 27.14 -18.28 -21.73
N LEU A 193 26.02 -18.82 -21.23
CA LEU A 193 25.45 -20.07 -21.74
C LEU A 193 25.07 -19.96 -23.22
N VAL A 194 24.43 -18.86 -23.61
CA VAL A 194 24.10 -18.56 -25.02
C VAL A 194 25.38 -18.48 -25.86
N LYS A 195 26.39 -17.74 -25.39
CA LYS A 195 27.69 -17.61 -26.08
C LYS A 195 28.38 -18.96 -26.28
N TRP A 196 28.27 -19.89 -25.33
CA TRP A 196 28.82 -21.23 -25.44
C TRP A 196 27.93 -22.23 -26.20
N GLY A 197 26.84 -21.76 -26.82
CA GLY A 197 25.94 -22.59 -27.62
C GLY A 197 25.14 -23.60 -26.79
N LYS A 198 25.13 -23.50 -25.46
CA LYS A 198 24.22 -24.25 -24.62
C LYS A 198 22.83 -23.66 -24.82
N LEU A 199 21.85 -24.46 -25.23
CA LEU A 199 20.50 -23.99 -25.54
C LEU A 199 19.45 -24.51 -24.54
N PRO A 200 18.38 -23.73 -24.31
CA PRO A 200 17.20 -24.19 -23.58
C PRO A 200 16.65 -25.49 -24.18
N GLN A 201 16.14 -26.40 -23.34
CA GLN A 201 15.63 -27.72 -23.79
C GLN A 201 14.59 -27.61 -24.91
N GLN A 202 13.73 -26.60 -24.87
CA GLN A 202 12.68 -26.35 -25.87
C GLN A 202 13.27 -26.11 -27.27
N LEU A 203 14.42 -25.40 -27.36
CA LEU A 203 15.10 -25.13 -28.62
C LEU A 203 15.91 -26.34 -29.10
N ARG A 204 16.38 -27.20 -28.20
CA ARG A 204 17.00 -28.49 -28.57
C ARG A 204 15.97 -29.41 -29.23
N GLN A 205 14.80 -29.58 -28.61
CA GLN A 205 13.71 -30.39 -29.16
C GLN A 205 13.20 -29.88 -30.51
N GLN A 206 13.11 -28.56 -30.72
CA GLN A 206 12.72 -28.00 -32.02
C GLN A 206 13.76 -28.18 -33.13
N ARG A 207 15.05 -28.29 -32.78
CA ARG A 207 16.14 -28.56 -33.74
C ARG A 207 16.25 -30.04 -34.09
N GLU A 208 15.88 -30.93 -33.17
CA GLU A 208 15.85 -32.38 -33.39
C GLU A 208 14.63 -32.83 -34.22
N MET A 209 13.59 -31.99 -34.32
CA MET A 209 12.39 -32.22 -35.15
C MET A 209 12.46 -31.60 -36.55
N LYS A 210 13.58 -30.96 -36.93
CA LYS A 210 13.83 -30.40 -38.27
C LYS A 210 14.97 -31.14 -38.95
#